data_AF-A0A7W0WAE6-F1
#
_entry.id   AF-A0A7W0WAE6-F1
#
_cell.length_a   1.000
_cell.length_b   1.000
_cell.length_c   1.000
_cell.angle_alpha   90.00
_cell.angle_beta   90.00
_cell.angle_gamma   90.00
#
_symmetry.space_group_name_H-M   'P 1'
#
loop_
_entity.id
_entity.type
_entity.pdbx_description
1 polymer ?
#
loop_
_entity_poly.entity_id
_entity_poly.type
_entity_poly.pdbx_seq_one_letter_code
_entity_poly.pdbx_strand_id
1 'polypeptide(L)'
;MPPPTPVPPQLLADADPQIQRLAFGPATRSQQWLITRNLSATFSLFGLRGQQSRAAQPLDGEPLSWTPEGALLLFTSPGAPDRVWALEPTTGITTTVLTTTFGPIGGLAWLDTAIIYAVAEADGLALVAMDERSASQVVARLPERRLIDGGLLAGPDQRSAALLVVGTVTPTVELYYFDNTTRQLSLIDTHAANLEGAAAAQAVWSLQGDLAYSLGNGLRRYSQTTNRISAAGFPGAPYDWLGGGVLARGSAEGALVRWRDDGIQPFDTGSGPLIASDAQAIGRNEAVLLIGQQIWRVTIP
;
A
#
# COMPACT_ATOMS: atom_id res chain seq x y z
N MET A 1 -3.81 27.56 25.45
CA MET A 1 -3.24 26.19 25.47
C MET A 1 -1.77 26.30 25.12
N PRO A 2 -0.86 25.74 25.92
CA PRO A 2 0.53 25.59 25.48
C PRO A 2 0.57 24.70 24.22
N PRO A 3 1.49 24.95 23.28
CA PRO A 3 1.68 24.05 22.15
C PRO A 3 2.05 22.65 22.67
N PRO A 4 1.57 21.57 22.04
CA PRO A 4 1.98 20.23 22.42
C PRO A 4 3.49 20.12 22.30
N THR A 5 4.13 19.65 23.37
CA THR A 5 5.57 19.39 23.40
C THR A 5 5.88 18.33 22.33
N PRO A 6 6.86 18.53 21.43
CA PRO A 6 7.24 17.53 20.45
C PRO A 6 7.64 16.24 21.16
N VAL A 7 7.04 15.11 20.79
CA VAL A 7 7.53 13.81 21.27
C VAL A 7 8.86 13.54 20.56
N PRO A 8 9.96 13.31 21.29
CA PRO A 8 11.25 13.01 20.67
C PRO A 8 11.14 11.74 19.82
N PRO A 9 11.88 11.63 18.70
CA PRO A 9 11.94 10.41 17.91
C PRO A 9 12.20 9.18 18.77
N GLN A 10 11.37 8.16 18.62
CA GLN A 10 11.51 6.91 19.36
C GLN A 10 11.91 5.79 18.39
N LEU A 11 13.05 5.15 18.64
CA LEU A 11 13.43 3.93 17.94
C LEU A 11 12.47 2.79 18.37
N LEU A 12 11.83 2.15 17.39
CA LEU A 12 10.88 1.05 17.62
C LEU A 12 11.51 -0.32 17.37
N ALA A 13 12.46 -0.41 16.44
CA ALA A 13 13.20 -1.63 16.14
C ALA A 13 14.59 -1.29 15.57
N ASP A 14 15.59 -2.07 16.00
CA ASP A 14 16.98 -1.95 15.56
C ASP A 14 17.17 -2.36 14.09
N ALA A 15 18.33 -2.01 13.53
CA ALA A 15 18.68 -2.31 12.15
C ALA A 15 18.76 -3.82 11.91
N ASP A 16 17.89 -4.33 11.03
CA ASP A 16 18.01 -5.67 10.46
C ASP A 16 18.23 -5.54 8.95
N PRO A 17 19.40 -5.97 8.43
CA PRO A 17 19.74 -5.85 7.01
C PRO A 17 18.87 -6.71 6.09
N GLN A 18 18.07 -7.63 6.65
CA GLN A 18 17.13 -8.43 5.89
C GLN A 18 15.75 -7.79 5.76
N ILE A 19 15.45 -6.70 6.47
CA ILE A 19 14.13 -6.07 6.42
C ILE A 19 13.97 -5.29 5.11
N GLN A 20 13.11 -5.81 4.23
CA GLN A 20 12.40 -5.00 3.23
C GLN A 20 10.97 -4.78 3.75
N ARG A 21 10.55 -3.54 3.95
CA ARG A 21 9.17 -3.25 4.39
C ARG A 21 8.21 -3.47 3.21
N LEU A 22 7.11 -4.16 3.46
CA LEU A 22 6.08 -4.39 2.44
C LEU A 22 4.82 -3.58 2.68
N ALA A 23 4.40 -3.48 3.94
CA ALA A 23 3.17 -2.80 4.31
C ALA A 23 3.15 -2.53 5.81
N PHE A 24 2.25 -1.66 6.23
CA PHE A 24 1.77 -1.66 7.59
C PHE A 24 0.33 -2.14 7.66
N GLY A 25 -0.05 -2.58 8.85
CA GLY A 25 -1.42 -2.83 9.22
C GLY A 25 -2.21 -1.56 9.46
N PRO A 26 -3.54 -1.70 9.56
CA PRO A 26 -4.46 -0.60 9.76
C PRO A 26 -4.16 0.16 11.06
N ALA A 27 -4.31 1.47 10.99
CA ALA A 27 -4.03 2.41 12.07
C ALA A 27 -5.12 2.43 13.17
N THR A 28 -5.58 1.26 13.64
CA THR A 28 -6.41 1.26 14.85
C THR A 28 -5.53 1.69 16.03
N ARG A 29 -6.07 2.53 16.92
CA ARG A 29 -5.25 3.20 17.96
C ARG A 29 -4.56 2.25 18.94
N SER A 30 -4.93 0.97 18.98
CA SER A 30 -4.42 0.01 19.97
C SER A 30 -3.30 -0.89 19.47
N GLN A 31 -3.15 -1.09 18.16
CA GLN A 31 -2.15 -1.99 17.57
C GLN A 31 -1.80 -1.55 16.14
N GLN A 32 -0.52 -1.39 15.87
CA GLN A 32 0.02 -1.24 14.52
C GLN A 32 0.89 -2.44 14.23
N TRP A 33 0.79 -2.95 13.02
CA TRP A 33 1.58 -4.09 12.56
C TRP A 33 2.52 -3.63 11.47
N LEU A 34 3.78 -3.99 11.58
CA LEU A 34 4.74 -3.85 10.49
C LEU A 34 4.92 -5.21 9.83
N ILE A 35 4.85 -5.22 8.51
CA ILE A 35 5.18 -6.39 7.71
C ILE A 35 6.55 -6.18 7.07
N THR A 36 7.47 -7.08 7.38
CA THR A 36 8.77 -7.13 6.70
C THR A 36 8.87 -8.40 5.88
N ARG A 37 9.48 -8.30 4.70
CA ARG A 37 9.93 -9.44 3.90
C ARG A 37 11.43 -9.58 4.09
N ASN A 38 11.89 -10.82 4.17
CA ASN A 38 13.30 -11.10 3.95
C ASN A 38 13.55 -11.56 2.51
N LEU A 39 14.83 -11.68 2.16
CA LEU A 39 15.26 -12.09 0.82
C LEU A 39 14.82 -13.53 0.44
N SER A 40 14.35 -14.33 1.39
CA SER A 40 13.86 -15.69 1.17
C SER A 40 12.36 -15.79 0.92
N ALA A 41 11.69 -14.68 0.56
CA ALA A 41 10.25 -14.63 0.29
C ALA A 41 9.37 -15.12 1.46
N THR A 42 9.86 -14.90 2.69
CA THR A 42 9.06 -15.04 3.91
C THR A 42 8.77 -13.67 4.45
N PHE A 43 7.62 -13.50 5.10
CA PHE A 43 7.29 -12.27 5.79
C PHE A 43 7.19 -12.49 7.30
N SER A 44 7.47 -11.43 8.05
CA SER A 44 7.37 -11.37 9.51
C SER A 44 6.46 -10.22 9.93
N LEU A 45 5.71 -10.44 11.01
CA LEU A 45 4.85 -9.42 11.61
C LEU A 45 5.42 -8.90 12.91
N PHE A 46 5.46 -7.58 13.07
CA PHE A 46 5.88 -6.91 14.29
C PHE A 46 4.77 -6.01 14.81
N GLY A 47 4.28 -6.29 16.01
CA GLY A 47 3.37 -5.37 16.71
C GLY A 47 4.14 -4.19 17.28
N LEU A 48 3.71 -2.96 17.00
CA LEU A 48 4.34 -1.71 17.45
C LEU A 48 3.73 -1.18 18.76
N ARG A 49 3.47 -2.07 19.74
CA ARG A 49 2.86 -1.69 21.03
C ARG A 49 3.95 -1.50 22.09
N GLY A 50 4.23 -0.25 22.44
CA GLY A 50 5.26 0.06 23.46
C GLY A 50 6.68 -0.23 22.95
N GLN A 51 7.52 -0.83 23.80
CA GLN A 51 8.95 -1.10 23.53
C GLN A 51 9.25 -2.54 23.08
N GLN A 52 8.24 -3.36 22.79
CA GLN A 52 8.45 -4.78 22.43
C GLN A 52 7.80 -5.12 21.10
N SER A 53 8.64 -5.39 20.11
CA SER A 53 8.27 -6.02 18.86
C SER A 53 8.39 -7.54 19.02
N ARG A 54 7.27 -8.26 19.07
CA ARG A 54 7.31 -9.73 18.95
C ARG A 54 7.16 -10.07 17.48
N ALA A 55 8.19 -10.64 16.87
CA ALA A 55 8.05 -11.26 15.55
C ALA A 55 7.04 -12.41 15.67
N ALA A 56 5.99 -12.41 14.85
CA ALA A 56 5.34 -13.67 14.51
C ALA A 56 6.40 -14.58 13.83
N GLN A 57 6.25 -15.90 13.93
CA GLN A 57 7.12 -16.81 13.17
C GLN A 57 7.14 -16.40 11.68
N PRO A 58 8.28 -16.48 10.99
CA PRO A 58 8.33 -16.23 9.55
C PRO A 58 7.28 -17.07 8.85
N LEU A 59 6.48 -16.44 7.99
CA LEU A 59 5.46 -17.09 7.18
C LEU A 59 5.92 -17.11 5.72
N ASP A 60 5.85 -18.29 5.11
CA ASP A 60 6.11 -18.46 3.68
C ASP A 60 4.93 -17.88 2.88
N GLY A 61 5.14 -16.75 2.21
CA GLY A 61 4.06 -16.11 1.51
C GLY A 61 4.27 -14.67 1.09
N GLU A 62 3.27 -14.17 0.38
CA GLU A 62 3.14 -12.78 -0.01
C GLU A 62 1.92 -12.16 0.69
N PRO A 63 2.12 -11.14 1.54
CA PRO A 63 1.03 -10.33 2.07
C PRO A 63 0.29 -9.66 0.92
N LEU A 64 -1.04 -9.75 0.91
CA LEU A 64 -1.87 -9.15 -0.13
C LEU A 64 -2.61 -7.92 0.38
N SER A 65 -3.27 -8.04 1.53
CA SER A 65 -4.15 -6.99 2.06
C SER A 65 -4.51 -7.25 3.53
N TRP A 66 -5.24 -6.32 4.12
CA TRP A 66 -5.89 -6.50 5.43
C TRP A 66 -7.39 -6.63 5.25
N THR A 67 -8.06 -7.28 6.20
CA THR A 67 -9.51 -7.19 6.29
C THR A 67 -9.94 -5.74 6.56
N PRO A 68 -11.17 -5.35 6.21
CA PRO A 68 -11.60 -3.94 6.29
C PRO A 68 -11.57 -3.36 7.72
N GLU A 69 -11.89 -4.17 8.72
CA GLU A 69 -11.77 -3.84 10.14
C GLU A 69 -10.33 -3.92 10.65
N GLY A 70 -9.46 -4.54 9.87
CA GLY A 70 -8.04 -4.59 10.14
C GLY A 70 -7.57 -5.65 11.12
N ALA A 71 -8.42 -6.64 11.36
CA ALA A 71 -8.13 -7.70 12.31
C ALA A 71 -7.24 -8.79 11.71
N LEU A 72 -7.37 -9.09 10.41
CA LEU A 72 -6.70 -10.21 9.78
C LEU A 72 -5.82 -9.75 8.62
N LEU A 73 -4.62 -10.33 8.54
CA LEU A 73 -3.77 -10.22 7.37
C LEU A 73 -4.13 -11.30 6.36
N LEU A 74 -4.29 -10.92 5.10
CA LEU A 74 -4.53 -11.81 3.98
C LEU A 74 -3.23 -12.02 3.22
N PHE A 75 -2.92 -13.27 2.92
CA PHE A 75 -1.70 -13.63 2.20
C PHE A 75 -1.90 -14.85 1.32
N THR A 76 -1.01 -15.03 0.35
CA THR A 76 -0.83 -16.27 -0.43
C THR A 76 0.49 -16.94 -0.04
N SER A 77 0.66 -18.22 -0.39
CA SER A 77 1.88 -18.99 -0.15
C SER A 77 2.40 -19.54 -1.48
N PRO A 78 3.72 -19.63 -1.70
CA PRO A 78 4.28 -20.15 -2.95
C PRO A 78 3.81 -21.58 -3.27
N GLY A 79 3.52 -22.39 -2.26
CA GLY A 79 3.06 -23.77 -2.43
C GLY A 79 1.60 -23.92 -2.86
N ALA A 80 0.78 -22.88 -2.71
CA ALA A 80 -0.61 -22.84 -3.16
C ALA A 80 -1.00 -21.38 -3.50
N PRO A 81 -0.48 -20.82 -4.60
CA PRO A 81 -0.66 -19.41 -4.95
C PRO A 81 -2.08 -19.06 -5.41
N ASP A 82 -2.94 -20.06 -5.58
CA ASP A 82 -4.37 -19.99 -5.87
C ASP A 82 -5.25 -19.97 -4.60
N ARG A 83 -4.63 -20.02 -3.42
CA ARG A 83 -5.32 -19.99 -2.12
C ARG A 83 -4.99 -18.72 -1.36
N VAL A 84 -5.99 -18.15 -0.70
CA VAL A 84 -5.82 -17.04 0.25
C VAL A 84 -6.02 -17.56 1.66
N TRP A 85 -5.09 -17.22 2.53
CA TRP A 85 -5.19 -17.44 3.97
C TRP A 85 -5.40 -16.12 4.68
N ALA A 86 -6.16 -16.17 5.77
CA ALA A 86 -6.22 -15.10 6.76
C ALA A 86 -5.42 -15.51 7.98
N LEU A 87 -4.60 -14.60 8.49
CA LEU A 87 -3.82 -14.74 9.71
C LEU A 87 -4.37 -13.76 10.76
N GLU A 88 -4.72 -14.28 11.94
CA GLU A 88 -4.94 -13.46 13.13
C GLU A 88 -3.57 -13.14 13.78
N PRO A 89 -3.07 -11.90 13.69
CA PRO A 89 -1.68 -11.59 14.07
C PRO A 89 -1.34 -11.85 15.54
N THR A 90 -2.34 -11.75 16.41
CA THR A 90 -2.16 -11.90 17.87
C THR A 90 -2.03 -13.35 18.31
N THR A 91 -2.76 -14.26 17.67
CA THR A 91 -2.79 -15.69 18.04
C THR A 91 -1.91 -16.53 17.12
N GLY A 92 -1.59 -16.03 15.93
CA GLY A 92 -0.91 -16.80 14.89
C GLY A 92 -1.82 -17.80 14.17
N ILE A 93 -3.12 -17.80 14.45
CA ILE A 93 -4.07 -18.72 13.82
C ILE A 93 -4.23 -18.35 12.35
N THR A 94 -4.07 -19.33 11.48
CA THR A 94 -4.34 -19.21 10.05
C THR A 94 -5.60 -19.97 9.67
N THR A 95 -6.41 -19.37 8.80
CA THR A 95 -7.59 -20.01 8.21
C THR A 95 -7.61 -19.78 6.71
N THR A 96 -8.22 -20.70 5.95
CA THR A 96 -8.42 -20.50 4.51
C THR A 96 -9.62 -19.59 4.30
N VAL A 97 -9.44 -18.54 3.50
CA VAL A 97 -10.50 -17.60 3.11
C VAL A 97 -11.16 -18.08 1.83
N LEU A 98 -10.35 -18.36 0.80
CA LEU A 98 -10.83 -18.82 -0.49
C LEU A 98 -9.76 -19.65 -1.20
N THR A 99 -10.21 -20.48 -2.13
CA THR A 99 -9.37 -21.12 -3.15
C THR A 99 -10.00 -20.82 -4.50
N THR A 100 -9.24 -20.25 -5.42
CA THR A 100 -9.73 -19.87 -6.74
C THR A 100 -9.39 -20.93 -7.78
N THR A 101 -10.24 -21.07 -8.80
CA THR A 101 -9.97 -21.90 -9.97
C THR A 101 -9.42 -21.11 -11.15
N PHE A 102 -9.27 -19.79 -11.03
CA PHE A 102 -8.82 -18.93 -12.12
C PHE A 102 -7.30 -18.95 -12.30
N GLY A 103 -6.53 -19.19 -11.23
CA GLY A 103 -5.08 -19.24 -11.27
C GLY A 103 -4.41 -18.56 -10.08
N PRO A 104 -3.08 -18.33 -10.15
CA PRO A 104 -2.31 -17.64 -9.12
C PRO A 104 -2.81 -16.22 -8.85
N ILE A 105 -2.99 -15.88 -7.57
CA ILE A 105 -3.44 -14.57 -7.13
C ILE A 105 -2.22 -13.65 -6.97
N GLY A 106 -2.19 -12.55 -7.72
CA GLY A 106 -1.13 -11.54 -7.65
C GLY A 106 -1.43 -10.37 -6.72
N GLY A 107 -2.70 -10.16 -6.37
CA GLY A 107 -3.14 -9.07 -5.50
C GLY A 107 -4.59 -9.24 -5.09
N LEU A 108 -4.98 -8.62 -3.97
CA LEU A 108 -6.33 -8.71 -3.43
C LEU A 108 -6.73 -7.42 -2.73
N ALA A 109 -7.98 -7.01 -2.92
CA ALA A 109 -8.66 -5.96 -2.18
C ALA A 109 -9.92 -6.54 -1.54
N TRP A 110 -10.02 -6.49 -0.20
CA TRP A 110 -11.22 -6.87 0.52
C TRP A 110 -12.13 -5.66 0.66
N LEU A 111 -13.32 -5.75 0.07
CA LEU A 111 -14.38 -4.76 0.11
C LEU A 111 -15.52 -5.25 1.02
N ASP A 112 -16.45 -4.37 1.39
CA ASP A 112 -17.56 -4.66 2.33
C ASP A 112 -18.27 -5.99 2.02
N THR A 113 -18.66 -6.17 0.76
CA THR A 113 -19.51 -7.30 0.33
C THR A 113 -18.81 -8.21 -0.67
N ALA A 114 -17.54 -7.95 -0.97
CA ALA A 114 -16.83 -8.60 -2.06
C ALA A 114 -15.33 -8.68 -1.80
N ILE A 115 -14.72 -9.77 -2.25
CA ILE A 115 -13.27 -9.86 -2.42
C ILE A 115 -12.97 -9.66 -3.89
N ILE A 116 -12.16 -8.66 -4.19
CA ILE A 116 -11.63 -8.41 -5.53
C ILE A 116 -10.20 -8.91 -5.56
N TYR A 117 -9.84 -9.71 -6.55
CA TYR A 117 -8.48 -10.22 -6.69
C TYR A 117 -8.04 -10.25 -8.13
N ALA A 118 -6.75 -10.05 -8.33
CA ALA A 118 -6.10 -10.01 -9.63
C ALA A 118 -5.40 -11.34 -9.89
N VAL A 119 -5.67 -11.93 -11.06
CA VAL A 119 -5.13 -13.22 -11.48
C VAL A 119 -4.31 -13.01 -12.74
N ALA A 120 -3.08 -13.52 -12.75
CA ALA A 120 -2.26 -13.53 -13.95
C ALA A 120 -2.81 -14.56 -14.94
N GLU A 121 -2.97 -14.13 -16.20
CA GLU A 121 -3.38 -14.99 -17.30
C GLU A 121 -2.27 -15.03 -18.37
N ALA A 122 -2.33 -16.00 -19.29
CA ALA A 122 -1.33 -16.17 -20.32
C ALA A 122 -1.09 -14.90 -21.15
N ASP A 123 -2.16 -14.18 -21.47
CA ASP A 123 -2.14 -13.00 -22.34
C ASP A 123 -2.46 -11.70 -21.57
N GLY A 124 -2.38 -11.68 -20.24
CA GLY A 124 -2.63 -10.46 -19.47
C GLY A 124 -3.07 -10.67 -18.03
N LEU A 125 -4.00 -9.81 -17.59
CA LEU A 125 -4.50 -9.79 -16.22
C LEU A 125 -6.03 -9.89 -16.21
N ALA A 126 -6.57 -10.73 -15.35
CA ALA A 126 -8.00 -10.73 -15.02
C ALA A 126 -8.23 -10.13 -13.64
N LEU A 127 -9.27 -9.31 -13.53
CA LEU A 127 -9.84 -8.90 -12.25
C LEU A 127 -11.06 -9.77 -11.97
N VAL A 128 -11.07 -10.42 -10.82
CA VAL A 128 -12.12 -11.35 -10.40
C VAL A 128 -12.77 -10.81 -9.14
N ALA A 129 -14.09 -10.88 -9.09
CA ALA A 129 -14.86 -10.55 -7.91
C ALA A 129 -15.51 -11.81 -7.33
N MET A 130 -15.51 -11.91 -6.00
CA MET A 130 -16.22 -12.93 -5.25
C MET A 130 -17.07 -12.26 -4.18
N ASP A 131 -18.38 -12.41 -4.28
CA ASP A 131 -19.31 -11.91 -3.26
C ASP A 131 -19.57 -12.97 -2.19
N GLU A 132 -20.02 -12.56 -1.01
CA GLU A 132 -20.31 -13.45 0.13
C GLU A 132 -21.19 -14.67 -0.19
N ARG A 133 -21.97 -14.59 -1.27
CA ARG A 133 -22.98 -15.61 -1.65
C ARG A 133 -22.82 -16.14 -3.07
N SER A 134 -21.79 -15.69 -3.81
CA SER A 134 -21.68 -15.97 -5.24
C SER A 134 -20.35 -16.66 -5.56
N ALA A 135 -20.38 -17.47 -6.61
CA ALA A 135 -19.15 -17.96 -7.21
C ALA A 135 -18.30 -16.78 -7.73
N SER A 136 -16.99 -16.96 -7.74
CA SER A 136 -16.06 -15.99 -8.31
C SER A 136 -16.39 -15.73 -9.80
N GLN A 137 -16.41 -14.45 -10.20
CA GLN A 137 -16.70 -14.01 -11.56
C GLN A 137 -15.62 -13.06 -12.07
N VAL A 138 -15.16 -13.25 -13.31
CA VAL A 138 -14.30 -12.28 -13.98
C VAL A 138 -15.09 -11.02 -14.28
N VAL A 139 -14.66 -9.88 -13.72
CA VAL A 139 -15.32 -8.57 -13.89
C VAL A 139 -14.58 -7.67 -14.87
N ALA A 140 -13.29 -7.90 -15.09
CA ALA A 140 -12.52 -7.22 -16.12
C ALA A 140 -11.38 -8.09 -16.64
N ARG A 141 -10.99 -7.86 -17.89
CA ARG A 141 -9.79 -8.43 -18.52
C ARG A 141 -8.96 -7.29 -19.10
N LEU A 142 -7.69 -7.27 -18.74
CA LEU A 142 -6.69 -6.30 -19.19
C LEU A 142 -5.63 -7.07 -19.99
N PRO A 143 -5.78 -7.21 -21.32
CA PRO A 143 -4.83 -7.94 -22.15
C PRO A 143 -3.48 -7.24 -22.17
N GLU A 144 -2.37 -7.96 -22.21
CA GLU A 144 -1.00 -7.42 -22.21
C GLU A 144 -0.67 -6.52 -21.01
N ARG A 145 -1.38 -6.70 -19.90
CA ARG A 145 -1.09 -6.02 -18.63
C ARG A 145 -0.65 -7.04 -17.59
N ARG A 146 0.23 -6.61 -16.69
CA ARG A 146 0.52 -7.32 -15.45
C ARG A 146 0.26 -6.39 -14.27
N LEU A 147 -0.16 -6.98 -13.15
CA LEU A 147 -0.27 -6.25 -11.89
C LEU A 147 1.12 -5.80 -11.42
N ILE A 148 1.21 -4.59 -10.87
CA ILE A 148 2.39 -4.14 -10.12
C ILE A 148 2.26 -4.65 -8.68
N ASP A 149 3.36 -5.06 -8.04
CA ASP A 149 3.34 -5.54 -6.66
C ASP A 149 2.66 -4.52 -5.72
N GLY A 150 1.71 -4.97 -4.91
CA GLY A 150 0.89 -4.09 -4.07
C GLY A 150 -0.09 -3.18 -4.85
N GLY A 151 -0.25 -3.40 -6.15
CA GLY A 151 -0.99 -2.53 -7.06
C GLY A 151 -2.51 -2.64 -6.98
N LEU A 152 -3.07 -3.60 -6.23
CA LEU A 152 -4.51 -3.69 -5.99
C LEU A 152 -4.84 -3.23 -4.57
N LEU A 153 -5.53 -2.10 -4.46
CA LEU A 153 -5.73 -1.37 -3.20
C LEU A 153 -7.22 -1.15 -2.93
N ALA A 154 -7.72 -1.68 -1.82
CA ALA A 154 -9.08 -1.40 -1.36
C ALA A 154 -9.26 0.10 -1.04
N GLY A 155 -10.35 0.68 -1.54
CA GLY A 155 -10.74 2.04 -1.24
C GLY A 155 -11.25 2.19 0.19
N PRO A 156 -11.18 3.40 0.78
CA PRO A 156 -11.61 3.66 2.15
C PRO A 156 -13.13 3.56 2.33
N ASP A 157 -13.88 3.66 1.24
CA ASP A 157 -15.33 3.48 1.20
C ASP A 157 -15.77 2.01 1.23
N GLN A 158 -14.80 1.08 1.17
CA GLN A 158 -14.99 -0.37 1.15
C GLN A 158 -15.92 -0.82 0.01
N ARG A 159 -16.04 -0.01 -1.05
CA ARG A 159 -16.86 -0.30 -2.25
C ARG A 159 -16.09 -0.09 -3.53
N SER A 160 -14.88 0.45 -3.43
CA SER A 160 -14.04 0.72 -4.57
C SER A 160 -12.65 0.12 -4.40
N ALA A 161 -11.92 0.03 -5.50
CA ALA A 161 -10.50 -0.31 -5.46
C ALA A 161 -9.72 0.51 -6.49
N ALA A 162 -8.44 0.75 -6.20
CA ALA A 162 -7.49 1.23 -7.19
C ALA A 162 -6.66 0.05 -7.71
N LEU A 163 -6.32 0.08 -8.98
CA LEU A 163 -5.55 -0.95 -9.65
C LEU A 163 -4.40 -0.32 -10.46
N LEU A 164 -3.17 -0.61 -10.07
CA LEU A 164 -1.94 -0.24 -10.78
C LEU A 164 -1.44 -1.43 -11.59
N VAL A 165 -1.30 -1.22 -12.89
CA VAL A 165 -0.79 -2.23 -13.83
C VAL A 165 0.29 -1.63 -14.70
N VAL A 166 1.08 -2.51 -15.30
CA VAL A 166 2.06 -2.14 -16.32
C VAL A 166 1.86 -2.98 -17.58
N GLY A 167 1.95 -2.33 -18.73
CA GLY A 167 1.97 -2.99 -20.03
C GLY A 167 3.18 -3.93 -20.18
N THR A 168 2.95 -5.13 -20.69
CA THR A 168 3.99 -6.16 -20.85
C THR A 168 4.75 -6.03 -22.17
N VAL A 169 4.12 -5.44 -23.20
CA VAL A 169 4.75 -5.18 -24.50
C VAL A 169 5.36 -3.79 -24.55
N THR A 170 4.59 -2.77 -24.19
CA THR A 170 5.06 -1.39 -24.05
C THR A 170 4.93 -1.00 -22.57
N PRO A 171 6.03 -0.66 -21.88
CA PRO A 171 6.02 -0.37 -20.45
C PRO A 171 5.26 0.93 -20.18
N THR A 172 3.95 0.82 -20.09
CA THR A 172 3.04 1.92 -19.75
C THR A 172 2.44 1.57 -18.41
N VAL A 173 2.62 2.45 -17.43
CA VAL A 173 1.97 2.30 -16.13
C VAL A 173 0.58 2.92 -16.25
N GLU A 174 -0.43 2.16 -15.87
CA GLU A 174 -1.83 2.55 -15.95
C GLU A 174 -2.44 2.45 -14.55
N LEU A 175 -3.20 3.47 -14.17
CA LEU A 175 -3.97 3.51 -12.93
C LEU A 175 -5.45 3.42 -13.25
N TYR A 176 -6.11 2.42 -12.70
CA TYR A 176 -7.54 2.18 -12.85
C TYR A 176 -8.29 2.37 -11.54
N TYR A 177 -9.55 2.75 -11.66
CA TYR A 177 -10.56 2.75 -10.61
C TYR A 177 -11.56 1.64 -10.87
N PHE A 178 -11.83 0.83 -9.85
CA PHE A 178 -12.87 -0.19 -9.86
C PHE A 178 -14.00 0.21 -8.91
N ASP A 179 -15.24 0.20 -9.41
CA ASP A 179 -16.45 0.37 -8.62
C ASP A 179 -17.16 -0.98 -8.47
N ASN A 180 -17.27 -1.47 -7.24
CA ASN A 180 -17.89 -2.74 -6.92
C ASN A 180 -19.40 -2.74 -7.15
N THR A 181 -20.04 -1.57 -7.03
CA THR A 181 -21.50 -1.42 -7.20
C THR A 181 -21.90 -1.63 -8.65
N THR A 182 -21.16 -1.01 -9.56
CA THR A 182 -21.42 -1.07 -11.00
C THR A 182 -20.63 -2.16 -11.71
N ARG A 183 -19.66 -2.78 -11.02
CA ARG A 183 -18.67 -3.73 -11.57
C ARG A 183 -17.87 -3.14 -12.72
N GLN A 184 -17.67 -1.82 -12.72
CA GLN A 184 -16.96 -1.14 -13.79
C GLN A 184 -15.52 -0.85 -13.41
N LEU A 185 -14.63 -1.05 -14.37
CA LEU A 185 -13.23 -0.67 -14.31
C LEU A 185 -13.00 0.51 -15.27
N SER A 186 -12.46 1.61 -14.76
CA SER A 186 -12.23 2.84 -15.52
C SER A 186 -10.77 3.28 -15.41
N LEU A 187 -10.16 3.65 -16.53
CA LEU A 187 -8.81 4.23 -16.54
C LEU A 187 -8.85 5.64 -15.96
N ILE A 188 -8.03 5.92 -14.94
CA ILE A 188 -7.85 7.25 -14.34
C ILE A 188 -6.73 7.99 -15.04
N ASP A 189 -5.56 7.37 -15.14
CA ASP A 189 -4.33 8.02 -15.60
C ASP A 189 -3.36 6.99 -16.18
N THR A 190 -2.44 7.45 -17.01
CA THR A 190 -1.45 6.60 -17.67
C THR A 190 -0.14 7.35 -17.89
N HIS A 191 0.98 6.63 -17.84
CA HIS A 191 2.28 7.17 -18.16
C HIS A 191 3.16 6.14 -18.87
N ALA A 192 3.76 6.54 -19.98
CA ALA A 192 4.85 5.78 -20.58
C ALA A 192 6.05 5.82 -19.63
N ALA A 193 6.46 4.66 -19.12
CA ALA A 193 7.55 4.55 -18.17
C ALA A 193 8.67 3.68 -18.76
N ASN A 194 9.91 3.90 -18.33
CA ASN A 194 10.92 2.85 -18.47
C ASN A 194 10.68 1.77 -17.39
N LEU A 195 11.44 0.67 -17.44
CA LEU A 195 11.31 -0.42 -16.45
C LEU A 195 11.51 0.07 -15.01
N GLU A 196 12.43 1.01 -14.79
CA GLU A 196 12.69 1.61 -13.47
C GLU A 196 11.49 2.42 -12.97
N GLY A 197 10.88 3.25 -13.83
CA GLY A 197 9.69 4.02 -13.52
C GLY A 197 8.50 3.11 -13.19
N ALA A 198 8.34 2.01 -13.93
CA ALA A 198 7.31 1.02 -13.63
C ALA A 198 7.51 0.35 -12.25
N ALA A 199 8.75 0.08 -11.86
CA ALA A 199 9.08 -0.47 -10.54
C ALA A 199 8.87 0.55 -9.40
N ALA A 200 8.91 1.85 -9.70
CA ALA A 200 8.71 2.93 -8.73
C ALA A 200 7.25 3.39 -8.61
N ALA A 201 6.33 2.80 -9.39
CA ALA A 201 4.93 3.17 -9.37
C ALA A 201 4.24 2.68 -8.09
N GLN A 202 3.46 3.56 -7.47
CA GLN A 202 2.80 3.29 -6.20
C GLN A 202 1.61 4.23 -6.00
N ALA A 203 0.64 3.82 -5.18
CA ALA A 203 -0.53 4.61 -4.85
C ALA A 203 -0.98 4.36 -3.41
N VAL A 204 -1.66 5.35 -2.82
CA VAL A 204 -2.20 5.28 -1.47
C VAL A 204 -3.48 6.12 -1.32
N TRP A 205 -4.50 5.50 -0.73
CA TRP A 205 -5.79 6.15 -0.46
C TRP A 205 -5.72 7.05 0.78
N SER A 206 -6.36 8.21 0.69
CA SER A 206 -6.73 8.99 1.87
C SER A 206 -7.96 8.36 2.51
N LEU A 207 -8.20 8.64 3.80
CA LEU A 207 -9.46 8.25 4.44
C LEU A 207 -10.69 8.91 3.82
N GLN A 208 -10.51 9.98 3.04
CA GLN A 208 -11.57 10.72 2.37
C GLN A 208 -11.85 10.24 0.94
N GLY A 209 -11.11 9.25 0.43
CA GLY A 209 -11.30 8.74 -0.94
C GLY A 209 -10.55 9.50 -2.03
N ASP A 210 -9.55 10.31 -1.65
CA ASP A 210 -8.58 10.82 -2.64
C ASP A 210 -7.42 9.84 -2.77
N LEU A 211 -6.87 9.72 -3.98
CA LEU A 211 -5.78 8.80 -4.28
C LEU A 211 -4.51 9.58 -4.58
N ALA A 212 -3.48 9.43 -3.76
CA ALA A 212 -2.15 9.95 -4.08
C ALA A 212 -1.38 8.84 -4.80
N TYR A 213 -0.71 9.16 -5.90
CA TYR A 213 -0.03 8.14 -6.71
C TYR A 213 1.18 8.71 -7.47
N SER A 214 2.04 7.81 -7.92
CA SER A 214 3.09 8.06 -8.89
C SER A 214 3.09 6.93 -9.91
N LEU A 215 3.13 7.27 -11.20
CA LEU A 215 3.19 6.30 -12.30
C LEU A 215 4.63 6.12 -12.80
N GLY A 216 5.60 6.25 -11.90
CA GLY A 216 7.04 6.28 -12.22
C GLY A 216 7.58 7.66 -12.58
N ASN A 217 6.73 8.68 -12.66
CA ASN A 217 7.12 10.05 -12.93
C ASN A 217 6.21 11.04 -12.21
N GLY A 218 6.76 11.64 -11.16
CA GLY A 218 6.12 12.73 -10.44
C GLY A 218 5.00 12.27 -9.52
N LEU A 219 4.81 13.04 -8.46
CA LEU A 219 3.73 12.83 -7.52
C LEU A 219 2.44 13.48 -8.04
N ARG A 220 1.34 12.73 -8.00
CA ARG A 220 0.00 13.15 -8.43
C ARG A 220 -1.05 12.80 -7.39
N ARG A 221 -2.20 13.46 -7.46
CA ARG A 221 -3.39 13.21 -6.64
C ARG A 221 -4.61 13.20 -7.54
N TYR A 222 -5.38 12.13 -7.49
CA TYR A 222 -6.71 12.03 -8.08
C TYR A 222 -7.75 12.24 -6.98
N SER A 223 -8.68 13.18 -7.20
CA SER A 223 -9.81 13.37 -6.31
C SER A 223 -11.08 12.85 -6.97
N GLN A 224 -11.70 11.86 -6.33
CA GLN A 224 -12.98 11.31 -6.79
C GLN A 224 -14.10 12.35 -6.76
N THR A 225 -14.14 13.17 -5.71
CA THR A 225 -15.18 14.20 -5.50
C THR A 225 -15.21 15.21 -6.64
N THR A 226 -14.04 15.62 -7.13
CA THR A 226 -13.94 16.61 -8.22
C THR A 226 -13.68 15.98 -9.58
N ASN A 227 -13.41 14.67 -9.62
CA ASN A 227 -12.91 13.92 -10.77
C ASN A 227 -11.75 14.62 -11.47
N ARG A 228 -10.74 15.06 -10.70
CA ARG A 228 -9.58 15.80 -11.21
C ARG A 228 -8.27 15.21 -10.73
N ILE A 229 -7.28 15.30 -11.61
CA ILE A 229 -5.88 15.01 -11.31
C ILE A 229 -5.16 16.33 -11.05
N SER A 230 -4.41 16.38 -9.95
CA SER A 230 -3.47 17.44 -9.61
C SER A 230 -2.06 16.88 -9.57
N ALA A 231 -1.08 17.62 -10.11
CA ALA A 231 0.32 17.23 -10.07
C ALA A 231 1.08 18.10 -9.07
N ALA A 232 1.98 17.48 -8.31
CA ALA A 232 2.77 18.19 -7.31
C ALA A 232 3.90 19.05 -7.92
N GLY A 233 4.24 18.82 -9.20
CA GLY A 233 5.28 19.57 -9.91
C GLY A 233 6.72 19.15 -9.59
N PHE A 234 6.91 18.02 -8.89
CA PHE A 234 8.23 17.47 -8.59
C PHE A 234 8.26 15.94 -8.76
N PRO A 235 9.43 15.35 -9.08
CA PRO A 235 9.60 13.90 -9.08
C PRO A 235 9.50 13.36 -7.66
N GLY A 236 8.59 12.42 -7.45
CA GLY A 236 8.32 11.88 -6.12
C GLY A 236 7.35 10.72 -6.15
N ALA A 237 7.18 10.11 -4.98
CA ALA A 237 6.30 8.96 -4.79
C ALA A 237 5.63 9.03 -3.41
N PRO A 238 4.32 8.74 -3.30
CA PRO A 238 3.57 8.92 -2.05
C PRO A 238 3.83 7.79 -1.07
N TYR A 239 4.10 8.11 0.19
CA TYR A 239 4.15 7.12 1.25
C TYR A 239 2.78 6.92 1.89
N ASP A 240 2.14 8.01 2.33
CA ASP A 240 0.86 7.97 3.02
C ASP A 240 0.21 9.36 3.12
N TRP A 241 -0.93 9.46 3.81
CA TRP A 241 -1.64 10.71 4.09
C TRP A 241 -1.41 11.17 5.53
N LEU A 242 -0.86 12.38 5.69
CA LEU A 242 -0.50 12.96 6.98
C LEU A 242 -0.97 14.41 7.08
N GLY A 243 -1.70 14.73 8.16
CA GLY A 243 -2.04 16.11 8.50
C GLY A 243 -2.75 16.89 7.37
N GLY A 244 -3.62 16.21 6.61
CA GLY A 244 -4.36 16.77 5.47
C GLY A 244 -3.55 16.95 4.18
N GLY A 245 -2.37 16.34 4.09
CA GLY A 245 -1.57 16.31 2.86
C GLY A 245 -0.98 14.92 2.60
N VAL A 246 -0.27 14.80 1.48
CA VAL A 246 0.44 13.59 1.10
C VAL A 246 1.85 13.63 1.68
N LEU A 247 2.17 12.69 2.57
CA LEU A 247 3.53 12.39 2.95
C LEU A 247 4.21 11.65 1.80
N ALA A 248 5.31 12.17 1.30
CA ALA A 248 5.94 11.66 0.08
C ALA A 248 7.46 11.77 0.13
N ARG A 249 8.09 10.99 -0.75
CA ARG A 249 9.48 11.17 -1.13
C ARG A 249 9.59 12.30 -2.14
N GLY A 250 10.35 13.33 -1.81
CA GLY A 250 10.69 14.44 -2.68
C GLY A 250 12.09 14.30 -3.28
N SER A 251 12.19 14.62 -4.57
CA SER A 251 13.43 14.67 -5.37
C SER A 251 14.21 13.33 -5.46
N ALA A 252 15.31 13.34 -6.21
CA ALA A 252 16.20 12.17 -6.36
C ALA A 252 16.95 11.81 -5.07
N GLU A 253 17.08 12.75 -4.13
CA GLU A 253 17.83 12.56 -2.88
C GLU A 253 17.01 11.87 -1.77
N GLY A 254 15.70 11.69 -1.98
CA GLY A 254 14.85 10.95 -1.06
C GLY A 254 14.36 11.74 0.16
N ALA A 255 14.39 13.07 0.09
CA ALA A 255 13.96 13.94 1.19
C ALA A 255 12.45 13.78 1.47
N LEU A 256 12.07 13.65 2.73
CA LEU A 256 10.67 13.54 3.14
C LEU A 256 9.99 14.91 3.01
N VAL A 257 8.86 14.93 2.33
CA VAL A 257 8.04 16.13 2.15
C VAL A 257 6.58 15.85 2.47
N ARG A 258 5.85 16.90 2.83
CA ARG A 258 4.38 16.89 2.86
C ARG A 258 3.85 17.81 1.79
N TRP A 259 3.12 17.25 0.84
CA TRP A 259 2.46 17.98 -0.24
C TRP A 259 1.00 18.24 0.10
N ARG A 260 0.58 19.50 -0.08
CA ARG A 260 -0.80 19.98 0.04
C ARG A 260 -1.13 20.85 -1.16
N ASP A 261 -2.41 21.20 -1.29
CA ASP A 261 -2.88 22.08 -2.35
C ASP A 261 -2.28 23.50 -2.26
N ASP A 262 -1.88 23.93 -1.05
CA ASP A 262 -1.24 25.23 -0.79
C ASP A 262 0.30 25.20 -0.86
N GLY A 263 0.93 24.05 -1.07
CA GLY A 263 2.37 23.95 -1.29
C GLY A 263 3.02 22.67 -0.83
N ILE A 264 4.35 22.69 -0.82
CA ILE A 264 5.21 21.56 -0.41
C ILE A 264 6.00 21.98 0.81
N GLN A 265 5.89 21.19 1.87
CA GLN A 265 6.63 21.41 3.11
C GLN A 265 7.70 20.33 3.28
N PRO A 266 9.00 20.67 3.20
CA PRO A 266 10.06 19.72 3.52
C PRO A 266 10.15 19.47 5.02
N PHE A 267 10.66 18.29 5.40
CA PHE A 267 11.02 17.98 6.78
C PHE A 267 12.54 17.99 6.93
N ASP A 268 13.04 18.84 7.82
CA ASP A 268 14.47 19.02 8.11
C ASP A 268 14.73 18.72 9.59
N THR A 269 15.85 18.07 9.89
CA THR A 269 16.27 17.74 11.27
C THR A 269 17.15 18.83 11.90
N GLY A 270 17.29 19.98 11.26
CA GLY A 270 18.25 21.04 11.60
C GLY A 270 19.68 20.75 11.13
N SER A 271 19.95 19.51 10.70
CA SER A 271 21.21 19.05 10.12
C SER A 271 21.09 18.68 8.65
N GLY A 272 19.92 18.90 8.03
CA GLY A 272 19.62 18.54 6.66
C GLY A 272 18.27 17.85 6.48
N PRO A 273 17.91 17.52 5.23
CA PRO A 273 16.64 16.89 4.93
C PRO A 273 16.52 15.54 5.64
N LEU A 274 15.33 15.28 6.19
CA LEU A 274 14.99 13.97 6.73
C LEU A 274 14.80 13.00 5.57
N ILE A 275 15.69 12.02 5.43
CA ILE A 275 15.62 11.00 4.37
C ILE A 275 15.03 9.72 4.96
N ALA A 276 13.95 9.24 4.36
CA ALA A 276 13.34 7.97 4.69
C ALA A 276 13.23 7.12 3.43
N SER A 277 13.51 5.83 3.53
CA SER A 277 13.22 4.88 2.46
C SER A 277 11.74 4.58 2.38
N ASP A 278 11.03 4.70 3.52
CA ASP A 278 9.61 4.39 3.64
C ASP A 278 8.93 5.14 4.81
N ALA A 279 7.62 5.32 4.74
CA ALA A 279 6.86 6.00 5.78
C ALA A 279 5.39 5.57 5.86
N GLN A 280 4.76 5.75 7.02
CA GLN A 280 3.31 5.69 7.20
C GLN A 280 2.84 6.68 8.26
N ALA A 281 1.71 7.33 8.00
CA ALA A 281 1.01 8.11 8.99
C ALA A 281 0.29 7.17 9.97
N ILE A 282 0.55 7.38 11.26
CA ILE A 282 -0.05 6.60 12.34
C ILE A 282 -0.98 7.44 13.22
N GLY A 283 -1.12 8.70 12.87
CA GLY A 283 -1.98 9.67 13.51
C GLY A 283 -2.00 10.96 12.70
N ARG A 284 -2.63 12.00 13.25
CA ARG A 284 -2.76 13.28 12.55
C ARG A 284 -1.40 13.91 12.24
N ASN A 285 -0.47 13.83 13.18
CA ASN A 285 0.85 14.46 13.18
C ASN A 285 1.95 13.46 13.55
N GLU A 286 1.68 12.16 13.45
CA GLU A 286 2.63 11.12 13.82
C GLU A 286 2.84 10.20 12.64
N ALA A 287 4.09 9.84 12.41
CA ALA A 287 4.46 8.89 11.40
C ALA A 287 5.46 7.88 11.94
N VAL A 288 5.48 6.71 11.32
CA VAL A 288 6.58 5.75 11.44
C VAL A 288 7.39 5.83 10.15
N LEU A 289 8.70 6.00 10.29
CA LEU A 289 9.64 6.14 9.20
C LEU A 289 10.64 4.97 9.22
N LEU A 290 10.98 4.47 8.03
CA LEU A 290 12.13 3.60 7.82
C LEU A 290 13.31 4.49 7.40
N ILE A 291 14.30 4.61 8.27
CA ILE A 291 15.50 5.42 8.04
C ILE A 291 16.69 4.46 8.03
N GLY A 292 17.29 4.28 6.86
CA GLY A 292 18.23 3.18 6.63
C GLY A 292 17.52 1.84 6.80
N GLN A 293 17.80 1.15 7.91
CA GLN A 293 17.20 -0.14 8.28
C GLN A 293 16.49 -0.09 9.65
N GLN A 294 16.35 1.11 10.21
CA GLN A 294 15.75 1.32 11.53
C GLN A 294 14.35 1.91 11.40
N ILE A 295 13.47 1.51 12.31
CA ILE A 295 12.08 1.98 12.35
C ILE A 295 11.94 3.01 13.45
N TRP A 296 11.58 4.23 13.07
CA TRP A 296 11.48 5.38 13.95
C TRP A 296 10.04 5.87 14.01
N ARG A 297 9.51 6.07 15.22
CA ARG A 297 8.30 6.86 15.43
C ARG A 297 8.69 8.32 15.59
N VAL A 298 8.07 9.19 14.81
CA VAL A 298 8.33 10.63 14.83
C VAL A 298 7.05 11.43 14.94
N THR A 299 7.13 12.58 15.60
CA THR A 299 6.11 13.62 15.50
C THR A 299 6.49 14.56 14.37
N ILE A 300 5.58 14.75 13.43
CA ILE A 300 5.72 15.63 12.29
C ILE A 300 4.78 16.83 12.50
N PRO A 301 5.31 18.06 12.59
CA PRO A 301 4.53 19.25 12.91
C PRO A 301 3.47 19.61 11.85
#